data_AF-A0A978UYH6-F1
#
_entry.id   AF-A0A978UYH6-F1
#
_cell.length_a   1.000
_cell.length_b   1.000
_cell.length_c   1.000
_cell.angle_alpha   90.00
_cell.angle_beta   90.00
_cell.angle_gamma   90.00
#
_symmetry.space_group_name_H-M   'P 1'
#
loop_
_entity.id
_entity.type
_entity.pdbx_description
1 polymer ?
#
loop_
_entity_poly.entity_id
_entity_poly.type
_entity_poly.pdbx_seq_one_letter_code
_entity_poly.pdbx_strand_id
1 'polypeptide(L)'
;MFLLRRQSHNHHEDDSAQQEEKYRISVRAALGFLSGRSLKYCNDACLRRYLEARNWNVEKSKKMLEESLRWRTTYKPEEIRWHEVAHEGETGKVSKANFHDRLGRPVLIMRPGMQVSTNVSPCTKEKKNVLNLPEGQEQMSWLIDFTGFSLNTNVSVKTARDIINILQNHYPERLALAFLYNPPRIFQAFWKAVRYFLDPKTSQKVKFVYPKNKDSVELMKKFFDIDNLPSEFGGKATLEYDHEEFSRLMAEDDVKTAKFWGFDKKPCQITNGQHGAEVAPEPIPVARPVN
;
A
#
# COMPACT_ATOMS: atom_id res chain seq x y z
N MET A 1 -37.91 30.85 0.47
CA MET A 1 -38.22 29.41 0.45
C MET A 1 -36.93 28.57 0.27
N PHE A 2 -35.90 28.78 1.12
CA PHE A 2 -34.58 28.11 1.02
C PHE A 2 -34.17 27.31 2.27
N LEU A 3 -35.02 27.28 3.32
CA LEU A 3 -34.69 26.64 4.60
C LEU A 3 -35.04 25.15 4.67
N LEU A 4 -36.01 24.68 3.88
CA LEU A 4 -36.50 23.29 3.93
C LEU A 4 -35.52 22.27 3.30
N ARG A 5 -34.70 22.67 2.33
CA ARG A 5 -33.77 21.77 1.65
C ARG A 5 -32.50 21.45 2.47
N ARG A 6 -32.12 22.35 3.39
CA ARG A 6 -30.93 22.20 4.25
C ARG A 6 -31.22 21.33 5.48
N GLN A 7 -32.45 21.40 6.02
CA GLN A 7 -32.87 20.54 7.14
C GLN A 7 -32.98 19.06 6.75
N SER A 8 -33.56 18.74 5.59
CA SER A 8 -33.68 17.35 5.12
C SER A 8 -32.33 16.69 4.84
N HIS A 9 -31.35 17.45 4.34
CA HIS A 9 -30.01 16.92 4.09
C HIS A 9 -29.24 16.66 5.40
N ASN A 10 -29.32 17.61 6.34
CA ASN A 10 -28.71 17.46 7.67
C ASN A 10 -29.33 16.29 8.45
N HIS A 11 -30.65 16.06 8.35
CA HIS A 11 -31.29 14.95 9.05
C HIS A 11 -30.84 13.58 8.53
N HIS A 12 -30.71 13.45 7.21
CA HIS A 12 -30.28 12.19 6.58
C HIS A 12 -28.79 11.89 6.80
N GLU A 13 -27.95 12.93 6.89
CA GLU A 13 -26.53 12.77 7.27
C GLU A 13 -26.38 12.38 8.73
N ASP A 14 -27.17 12.98 9.63
CA ASP A 14 -27.18 12.66 11.07
C ASP A 14 -27.68 11.23 11.31
N ASP A 15 -28.75 10.80 10.63
CA ASP A 15 -29.25 9.43 10.69
C ASP A 15 -28.23 8.41 10.17
N SER A 16 -27.50 8.76 9.09
CA SER A 16 -26.43 7.92 8.55
C SER A 16 -25.29 7.79 9.55
N ALA A 17 -24.80 8.91 10.12
CA ALA A 17 -23.71 8.91 11.08
C ALA A 17 -24.05 8.13 12.36
N GLN A 18 -25.27 8.28 12.86
CA GLN A 18 -25.78 7.52 14.01
C GLN A 18 -25.87 6.03 13.70
N GLN A 19 -26.28 5.67 12.49
CA GLN A 19 -26.34 4.27 12.07
C GLN A 19 -24.94 3.65 11.96
N GLU A 20 -23.97 4.37 11.40
CA GLU A 20 -22.58 3.90 11.34
C GLU A 20 -21.98 3.69 12.74
N GLU A 21 -22.25 4.61 13.68
CA GLU A 21 -21.80 4.48 15.06
C GLU A 21 -22.37 3.21 15.73
N LYS A 22 -23.66 2.92 15.53
CA LYS A 22 -24.29 1.69 16.04
C LYS A 22 -23.59 0.42 15.52
N TYR A 23 -23.23 0.40 14.24
CA TYR A 23 -22.48 -0.73 13.67
C TYR A 23 -21.08 -0.87 14.26
N ARG A 24 -20.36 0.25 14.46
CA ARG A 24 -19.02 0.24 15.08
C ARG A 24 -19.08 -0.28 16.52
N ILE A 25 -20.03 0.19 17.31
CA ILE A 25 -20.26 -0.29 18.69
C ILE A 25 -20.53 -1.79 18.69
N SER A 26 -21.39 -2.26 17.77
CA SER A 26 -21.76 -3.67 17.66
C SER A 26 -20.56 -4.56 17.30
N VAL A 27 -19.74 -4.17 16.33
CA VAL A 27 -18.51 -4.91 16.00
C VAL A 27 -17.51 -4.89 17.16
N ARG A 28 -17.32 -3.74 17.81
CA ARG A 28 -16.43 -3.62 18.97
C ARG A 28 -16.88 -4.55 20.11
N ALA A 29 -18.17 -4.58 20.41
CA ALA A 29 -18.73 -5.50 21.41
C ALA A 29 -18.52 -6.96 21.01
N ALA A 30 -18.70 -7.29 19.73
CA ALA A 30 -18.58 -8.66 19.22
C ALA A 30 -17.13 -9.19 19.18
N LEU A 31 -16.14 -8.30 19.03
CA LEU A 31 -14.70 -8.61 19.15
C LEU A 31 -14.27 -8.89 20.60
N GLY A 32 -15.06 -8.43 21.57
CA GLY A 32 -14.74 -8.58 22.99
C GLY A 32 -13.57 -7.71 23.43
N PHE A 33 -12.84 -8.17 24.45
CA PHE A 33 -11.72 -7.43 25.02
C PHE A 33 -10.49 -7.49 24.11
N LEU A 34 -10.06 -6.31 23.63
CA LEU A 34 -8.81 -6.14 22.90
C LEU A 34 -7.77 -5.46 23.78
N SER A 35 -6.51 -5.87 23.65
CA SER A 35 -5.38 -5.27 24.36
C SER A 35 -4.20 -4.99 23.43
N GLY A 36 -3.27 -4.15 23.91
CA GLY A 36 -2.01 -3.86 23.22
C GLY A 36 -2.18 -3.40 21.77
N ARG A 37 -1.47 -4.05 20.85
CA ARG A 37 -1.46 -3.70 19.42
C ARG A 37 -2.83 -3.91 18.76
N SER A 38 -3.58 -4.92 19.15
CA SER A 38 -4.90 -5.19 18.58
C SER A 38 -5.88 -4.06 18.90
N LEU A 39 -5.88 -3.57 20.15
CA LEU A 39 -6.68 -2.41 20.53
C LEU A 39 -6.29 -1.16 19.73
N LYS A 40 -4.98 -0.91 19.57
CA LYS A 40 -4.47 0.23 18.81
C LYS A 40 -4.81 0.18 17.32
N TYR A 41 -4.79 -1.02 16.72
CA TYR A 41 -5.14 -1.23 15.33
C TYR A 41 -6.66 -1.05 15.08
N CYS A 42 -7.49 -1.52 16.00
CA CYS A 42 -8.96 -1.50 15.89
C CYS A 42 -9.59 -0.15 16.29
N ASN A 43 -9.06 0.95 15.73
CA ASN A 43 -9.67 2.28 15.84
C ASN A 43 -10.93 2.43 14.97
N ASP A 44 -11.68 3.52 15.14
CA ASP A 44 -12.97 3.72 14.45
C ASP A 44 -12.87 3.67 12.93
N ALA A 45 -11.84 4.30 12.36
CA ALA A 45 -11.54 4.25 10.93
C ALA A 45 -11.29 2.80 10.46
N CYS A 46 -10.55 2.01 11.24
CA CYS A 46 -10.35 0.59 10.97
C CYS A 46 -11.66 -0.17 10.98
N LEU A 47 -12.46 -0.06 12.04
CA LEU A 47 -13.75 -0.75 12.15
C LEU A 47 -14.67 -0.41 10.97
N ARG A 48 -14.73 0.86 10.59
CA ARG A 48 -15.51 1.33 9.43
C ARG A 48 -15.08 0.66 8.13
N ARG A 49 -13.77 0.57 7.84
CA ARG A 49 -13.28 -0.08 6.61
C ARG A 49 -13.66 -1.56 6.53
N TYR A 50 -13.59 -2.29 7.65
CA TYR A 50 -13.99 -3.70 7.68
C TYR A 50 -15.51 -3.88 7.54
N LEU A 51 -16.29 -2.98 8.14
CA LEU A 51 -17.74 -2.91 7.95
C LEU A 51 -18.11 -2.65 6.50
N GLU A 52 -17.54 -1.61 5.87
CA GLU A 52 -17.77 -1.29 4.47
C GLU A 52 -17.43 -2.47 3.54
N ALA A 53 -16.28 -3.13 3.77
CA ALA A 53 -15.85 -4.28 2.98
C ALA A 53 -16.73 -5.52 3.14
N ARG A 54 -17.64 -5.53 4.12
CA ARG A 54 -18.59 -6.62 4.36
C ARG A 54 -20.04 -6.12 4.33
N ASN A 55 -20.30 -5.00 3.63
CA ASN A 55 -21.63 -4.42 3.45
C ASN A 55 -22.35 -4.22 4.79
N TRP A 56 -21.64 -3.70 5.80
CA TRP A 56 -22.13 -3.42 7.15
C TRP A 56 -22.64 -4.65 7.91
N ASN A 57 -22.23 -5.85 7.50
CA ASN A 57 -22.54 -7.08 8.23
C ASN A 57 -21.58 -7.29 9.41
N VAL A 58 -22.09 -7.13 10.64
CA VAL A 58 -21.29 -7.18 11.87
C VAL A 58 -20.49 -8.48 11.99
N GLU A 59 -21.12 -9.63 11.82
CA GLU A 59 -20.47 -10.93 12.04
C GLU A 59 -19.37 -11.22 11.01
N LYS A 60 -19.64 -10.93 9.73
CA LYS A 60 -18.63 -11.07 8.67
C LYS A 60 -17.47 -10.10 8.86
N SER A 61 -17.75 -8.89 9.33
CA SER A 61 -16.73 -7.86 9.61
C SER A 61 -15.83 -8.29 10.77
N LYS A 62 -16.44 -8.76 11.86
CA LYS A 62 -15.74 -9.33 13.02
C LYS A 62 -14.81 -10.45 12.58
N LYS A 63 -15.33 -11.47 11.88
CA LYS A 63 -14.55 -12.62 11.43
C LYS A 63 -13.33 -12.20 10.60
N MET A 64 -13.52 -11.31 9.62
CA MET A 64 -12.45 -10.79 8.77
C MET A 64 -11.39 -10.02 9.58
N LEU A 65 -11.83 -9.26 10.59
CA LEU A 65 -10.94 -8.51 11.46
C LEU A 65 -10.15 -9.42 12.39
N GLU A 66 -10.75 -10.47 12.96
CA GLU A 66 -10.05 -11.50 13.75
C GLU A 66 -9.00 -12.24 12.92
N GLU A 67 -9.34 -12.62 11.69
CA GLU A 67 -8.39 -13.21 10.73
C GLU A 67 -7.21 -12.27 10.46
N SER A 68 -7.49 -10.97 10.34
CA SER A 68 -6.45 -9.95 10.13
C SER A 68 -5.59 -9.73 11.36
N LEU A 69 -6.16 -9.70 12.56
CA LEU A 69 -5.39 -9.62 13.81
C LEU A 69 -4.46 -10.84 13.96
N ARG A 70 -4.95 -12.05 13.65
CA ARG A 70 -4.13 -13.27 13.64
C ARG A 70 -3.00 -13.18 12.61
N TRP A 71 -3.32 -12.74 11.39
CA TRP A 71 -2.33 -12.53 10.34
C TRP A 71 -1.26 -11.52 10.77
N ARG A 72 -1.65 -10.41 11.41
CA ARG A 72 -0.70 -9.39 11.91
C ARG A 72 0.20 -9.92 13.02
N THR A 73 -0.29 -10.81 13.88
CA THR A 73 0.54 -11.46 14.92
C THR A 73 1.60 -12.37 14.31
N THR A 74 1.26 -13.10 13.25
CA THR A 74 2.19 -14.01 12.57
C THR A 74 3.15 -13.29 11.62
N TYR A 75 2.62 -12.42 10.76
CA TYR A 75 3.37 -11.75 9.70
C TYR A 75 4.09 -10.48 10.16
N LYS A 76 3.59 -9.83 11.22
CA LYS A 76 4.18 -8.65 11.87
C LYS A 76 4.55 -7.53 10.89
N PRO A 77 3.58 -7.03 10.08
CA PRO A 77 3.87 -6.00 9.09
C PRO A 77 4.42 -4.69 9.69
N GLU A 78 4.07 -4.40 10.95
CA GLU A 78 4.56 -3.24 11.70
C GLU A 78 6.08 -3.31 11.99
N GLU A 79 6.65 -4.51 12.03
CA GLU A 79 8.04 -4.75 12.43
C GLU A 79 9.01 -4.67 11.24
N ILE A 80 8.51 -4.67 10.00
CA ILE A 80 9.31 -4.60 8.77
C ILE A 80 10.01 -3.25 8.66
N ARG A 81 11.35 -3.27 8.62
CA ARG A 81 12.21 -2.09 8.49
C ARG A 81 12.73 -1.92 7.07
N TRP A 82 13.07 -0.68 6.73
CA TRP A 82 13.54 -0.29 5.40
C TRP A 82 14.79 -1.05 4.99
N HIS A 83 15.76 -1.22 5.89
CA HIS A 83 17.00 -1.94 5.58
C HIS A 83 16.79 -3.39 5.13
N GLU A 84 15.73 -4.06 5.61
CA GLU A 84 15.38 -5.44 5.21
C GLU A 84 14.86 -5.53 3.77
N VAL A 85 14.36 -4.40 3.23
CA VAL A 85 13.67 -4.33 1.92
C VAL A 85 14.26 -3.26 1.00
N ALA A 86 15.40 -2.67 1.35
CA ALA A 86 15.99 -1.55 0.62
C ALA A 86 16.38 -1.94 -0.81
N HIS A 87 16.92 -3.16 -0.99
CA HIS A 87 17.30 -3.72 -2.29
C HIS A 87 16.13 -3.75 -3.29
N GLU A 88 14.90 -3.97 -2.82
CA GLU A 88 13.71 -3.94 -3.68
C GLU A 88 13.43 -2.52 -4.23
N GLY A 89 14.09 -1.48 -3.70
CA GLY A 89 13.94 -0.05 -4.03
C GLY A 89 14.95 0.54 -4.95
N GLU A 90 16.06 -0.12 -5.17
CA GLU A 90 17.13 0.37 -6.03
C GLU A 90 16.61 0.64 -7.46
N THR A 91 15.64 -0.15 -7.93
CA THR A 91 15.08 0.01 -9.28
C THR A 91 13.98 1.07 -9.38
N GLY A 92 13.51 1.66 -8.28
CA GLY A 92 12.37 2.60 -8.32
C GLY A 92 11.04 2.00 -8.81
N LYS A 93 10.94 0.66 -8.92
CA LYS A 93 9.75 -0.05 -9.42
C LYS A 93 8.48 0.21 -8.61
N VAL A 94 8.61 0.61 -7.35
CA VAL A 94 7.51 1.04 -6.47
C VAL A 94 8.01 2.25 -5.70
N SER A 95 7.35 3.39 -5.88
CA SER A 95 7.71 4.66 -5.25
C SER A 95 6.46 5.46 -4.87
N LYS A 96 6.53 6.24 -3.79
CA LYS A 96 5.50 7.19 -3.41
C LYS A 96 5.73 8.48 -4.20
N ALA A 97 4.71 8.98 -4.86
CA ALA A 97 4.81 10.23 -5.58
C ALA A 97 4.94 11.41 -4.62
N ASN A 98 5.62 12.46 -5.06
CA ASN A 98 5.64 13.77 -4.40
C ASN A 98 4.40 14.62 -4.71
N PHE A 99 3.51 14.13 -5.59
CA PHE A 99 2.22 14.76 -5.91
C PHE A 99 1.04 13.94 -5.37
N HIS A 100 -0.13 14.57 -5.35
CA HIS A 100 -1.37 13.99 -4.90
C HIS A 100 -2.40 14.00 -6.04
N ASP A 101 -3.42 13.16 -5.92
CA ASP A 101 -4.60 13.37 -6.76
C ASP A 101 -5.40 14.59 -6.31
N ARG A 102 -6.39 15.00 -7.10
CA ARG A 102 -7.20 16.20 -6.83
C ARG A 102 -8.01 16.16 -5.53
N LEU A 103 -8.14 14.99 -4.90
CA LEU A 103 -8.77 14.85 -3.59
C LEU A 103 -7.74 14.81 -2.45
N GLY A 104 -6.48 15.15 -2.72
CA GLY A 104 -5.40 15.17 -1.74
C GLY A 104 -4.86 13.79 -1.37
N ARG A 105 -5.24 12.73 -2.10
CA ARG A 105 -4.85 11.37 -1.76
C ARG A 105 -3.44 11.09 -2.27
N PRO A 106 -2.58 10.43 -1.48
CA PRO A 106 -1.23 10.08 -1.92
C PRO A 106 -1.30 9.11 -3.10
N VAL A 107 -0.31 9.24 -3.97
CA VAL A 107 -0.20 8.43 -5.18
C VAL A 107 0.97 7.45 -5.02
N LEU A 108 0.69 6.18 -5.25
CA LEU A 108 1.71 5.14 -5.32
C LEU A 108 1.96 4.79 -6.79
N ILE A 109 3.20 5.02 -7.24
CA ILE A 109 3.64 4.69 -8.58
C ILE A 109 4.23 3.28 -8.56
N MET A 110 3.77 2.44 -9.48
CA MET A 110 4.30 1.09 -9.69
C MET A 110 4.72 0.96 -11.15
N ARG A 111 5.89 0.39 -11.40
CA ARG A 111 6.45 0.16 -12.74
C ARG A 111 6.82 -1.31 -12.91
N PRO A 112 5.86 -2.19 -13.24
CA PRO A 112 6.13 -3.61 -13.46
C PRO A 112 7.21 -3.87 -14.54
N GLY A 113 7.37 -2.96 -15.51
CA GLY A 113 8.44 -3.05 -16.52
C GLY A 113 9.87 -2.98 -15.95
N MET A 114 10.05 -2.49 -14.72
CA MET A 114 11.35 -2.36 -14.04
C MET A 114 11.65 -3.53 -13.09
N GLN A 115 10.91 -4.63 -13.19
CA GLN A 115 11.14 -5.83 -12.40
C GLN A 115 12.37 -6.58 -12.94
N VAL A 116 13.44 -6.66 -12.13
CA VAL A 116 14.72 -7.29 -12.51
C VAL A 116 14.81 -8.77 -12.09
N SER A 117 14.14 -9.17 -11.00
CA SER A 117 14.20 -10.54 -10.47
C SER A 117 12.90 -11.32 -10.71
N THR A 118 13.01 -12.64 -10.89
CA THR A 118 11.87 -13.58 -10.91
C THR A 118 11.35 -13.89 -9.50
N ASN A 119 12.17 -13.67 -8.47
CA ASN A 119 11.79 -13.78 -7.07
C ASN A 119 11.02 -12.51 -6.65
N VAL A 120 9.72 -12.50 -6.92
CA VAL A 120 8.82 -11.49 -6.39
C VAL A 120 8.61 -11.80 -4.91
N SER A 121 9.24 -11.04 -4.00
CA SER A 121 8.79 -11.01 -2.61
C SER A 121 7.38 -10.38 -2.62
N PRO A 122 6.31 -11.10 -2.25
CA PRO A 122 4.97 -10.55 -2.41
C PRO A 122 4.79 -9.35 -1.49
N CYS A 123 4.68 -8.16 -2.09
CA CYS A 123 3.94 -7.03 -1.53
C CYS A 123 4.56 -6.41 -0.26
N THR A 124 5.85 -6.63 0.05
CA THR A 124 6.47 -6.10 1.29
C THR A 124 6.44 -4.57 1.34
N LYS A 125 6.66 -3.90 0.20
CA LYS A 125 6.65 -2.43 0.09
C LYS A 125 5.27 -1.81 -0.01
N GLU A 126 4.40 -2.39 -0.83
CA GLU A 126 3.02 -1.94 -1.00
C GLU A 126 2.31 -1.94 0.35
N LYS A 127 2.54 -2.98 1.18
CA LYS A 127 2.04 -3.06 2.56
C LYS A 127 2.54 -1.90 3.42
N LYS A 128 3.83 -1.55 3.35
CA LYS A 128 4.41 -0.44 4.14
C LYS A 128 3.84 0.92 3.71
N ASN A 129 3.72 1.15 2.41
CA ASN A 129 3.16 2.39 1.86
C ASN A 129 1.65 2.53 2.12
N VAL A 130 0.90 1.42 2.10
CA VAL A 130 -0.51 1.37 2.50
C VAL A 130 -0.69 1.65 4.00
N LEU A 131 0.31 1.35 4.81
CA LEU A 131 0.29 1.60 6.26
C LEU A 131 0.64 3.05 6.62
N ASN A 132 1.44 3.74 5.81
CA ASN A 132 1.95 5.10 6.09
C ASN A 132 1.24 6.17 5.26
N LEU A 133 -0.09 6.19 5.33
CA LEU A 133 -0.88 7.28 4.77
C LEU A 133 -0.79 8.52 5.68
N PRO A 134 -0.83 9.75 5.13
CA PRO A 134 -0.91 10.97 5.92
C PRO A 134 -2.08 10.96 6.90
N GLU A 135 -1.97 11.75 7.97
CA GLU A 135 -3.06 11.91 8.93
C GLU A 135 -4.34 12.39 8.23
N GLY A 136 -5.48 11.80 8.59
CA GLY A 136 -6.77 12.05 7.95
C GLY A 136 -6.99 11.32 6.62
N GLN A 137 -5.96 10.69 6.04
CA GLN A 137 -6.06 10.01 4.76
C GLN A 137 -6.18 8.49 4.91
N GLU A 138 -7.30 7.94 4.45
CA GLU A 138 -7.57 6.51 4.57
C GLU A 138 -7.31 5.71 3.29
N GLN A 139 -7.30 6.39 2.15
CA GLN A 139 -7.17 5.78 0.83
C GLN A 139 -6.01 6.34 0.03
N MET A 140 -5.60 5.62 -0.99
CA MET A 140 -4.55 6.04 -1.92
C MET A 140 -4.92 5.72 -3.36
N SER A 141 -4.38 6.51 -4.28
CA SER A 141 -4.50 6.28 -5.72
C SER A 141 -3.25 5.54 -6.21
N TRP A 142 -3.44 4.55 -7.07
CA TRP A 142 -2.35 3.77 -7.64
C TRP A 142 -2.18 4.16 -9.10
N LEU A 143 -0.96 4.45 -9.50
CA LEU A 143 -0.58 4.75 -10.88
C LEU A 143 0.41 3.69 -11.34
N ILE A 144 -0.07 2.75 -12.15
CA ILE A 144 0.68 1.56 -12.54
C ILE A 144 1.09 1.72 -13.99
N ASP A 145 2.38 2.01 -14.22
CA ASP A 145 2.96 2.20 -15.54
C ASP A 145 3.42 0.86 -16.15
N PHE A 146 2.71 0.42 -17.18
CA PHE A 146 3.04 -0.79 -17.93
C PHE A 146 3.98 -0.51 -19.11
N THR A 147 4.53 0.69 -19.25
CA THR A 147 5.56 0.97 -20.25
C THR A 147 6.78 0.07 -19.99
N GLY A 148 7.27 -0.62 -21.04
CA GLY A 148 8.34 -1.62 -20.92
C GLY A 148 7.91 -2.97 -20.33
N PHE A 149 6.63 -3.17 -20.01
CA PHE A 149 6.13 -4.47 -19.55
C PHE A 149 6.22 -5.54 -20.65
N SER A 150 6.72 -6.73 -20.30
CA SER A 150 6.88 -7.86 -21.21
C SER A 150 6.44 -9.17 -20.55
N LEU A 151 6.34 -10.25 -21.33
CA LEU A 151 6.05 -11.58 -20.78
C LEU A 151 7.13 -12.08 -19.82
N ASN A 152 8.38 -11.65 -20.00
CA ASN A 152 9.53 -12.06 -19.18
C ASN A 152 9.63 -11.28 -17.87
N THR A 153 8.95 -10.14 -17.76
CA THR A 153 8.90 -9.29 -16.56
C THR A 153 7.55 -9.36 -15.84
N ASN A 154 6.71 -10.36 -16.19
CA ASN A 154 5.35 -10.44 -15.70
C ASN A 154 5.25 -11.08 -14.30
N VAL A 155 4.37 -10.51 -13.47
CA VAL A 155 3.89 -11.13 -12.24
C VAL A 155 2.98 -12.31 -12.60
N SER A 156 3.25 -13.48 -12.04
CA SER A 156 2.38 -14.66 -12.29
C SER A 156 0.95 -14.40 -11.80
N VAL A 157 -0.05 -15.03 -12.44
CA VAL A 157 -1.46 -14.95 -11.98
C VAL A 157 -1.59 -15.44 -10.53
N LYS A 158 -0.74 -16.40 -10.11
CA LYS A 158 -0.69 -16.88 -8.73
C LYS A 158 -0.24 -15.77 -7.78
N THR A 159 0.88 -15.12 -8.07
CA THR A 159 1.40 -14.00 -7.28
C THR A 159 0.40 -12.85 -7.22
N ALA A 160 -0.22 -12.49 -8.35
CA ALA A 160 -1.25 -11.45 -8.37
C ALA A 160 -2.46 -11.80 -7.48
N ARG A 161 -2.91 -13.06 -7.50
CA ARG A 161 -3.97 -13.55 -6.61
C ARG A 161 -3.57 -13.45 -5.14
N ASP A 162 -2.34 -13.84 -4.80
CA ASP A 162 -1.85 -13.79 -3.42
C ASP A 162 -1.79 -12.34 -2.89
N ILE A 163 -1.35 -11.40 -3.74
CA ILE A 163 -1.36 -9.96 -3.44
C ILE A 163 -2.79 -9.46 -3.22
N ILE A 164 -3.70 -9.77 -4.14
CA ILE A 164 -5.13 -9.40 -4.04
C ILE A 164 -5.75 -9.94 -2.74
N ASN A 165 -5.46 -11.19 -2.40
CA ASN A 165 -5.96 -11.81 -1.17
C ASN A 165 -5.49 -11.05 0.07
N ILE A 166 -4.21 -10.66 0.13
CA ILE A 166 -3.70 -9.90 1.26
C ILE A 166 -4.37 -8.52 1.34
N LEU A 167 -4.47 -7.81 0.22
CA LEU A 167 -5.03 -6.46 0.19
C LEU A 167 -6.52 -6.45 0.55
N GLN A 168 -7.31 -7.35 -0.05
CA GLN A 168 -8.74 -7.42 0.19
C GLN A 168 -9.08 -7.90 1.61
N ASN A 169 -8.27 -8.81 2.18
CA ASN A 169 -8.57 -9.39 3.50
C ASN A 169 -7.97 -8.63 4.68
N HIS A 170 -6.79 -8.00 4.50
CA HIS A 170 -6.04 -7.38 5.61
C HIS A 170 -5.88 -5.86 5.47
N TYR A 171 -6.17 -5.30 4.29
CA TYR A 171 -6.13 -3.86 4.00
C TYR A 171 -7.40 -3.38 3.29
N PRO A 172 -8.60 -3.72 3.79
CA PRO A 172 -9.85 -3.35 3.12
C PRO A 172 -9.99 -1.85 2.93
N GLU A 173 -10.61 -1.47 1.82
CA GLU A 173 -10.96 -0.08 1.47
C GLU A 173 -9.79 0.92 1.42
N ARG A 174 -8.54 0.45 1.32
CA ARG A 174 -7.36 1.32 1.15
C ARG A 174 -7.16 1.85 -0.28
N LEU A 175 -7.66 1.13 -1.29
CA LEU A 175 -7.59 1.58 -2.67
C LEU A 175 -8.73 2.57 -2.98
N ALA A 176 -8.36 3.77 -3.41
CA ALA A 176 -9.29 4.73 -3.99
C ALA A 176 -9.54 4.43 -5.47
N LEU A 177 -8.50 4.54 -6.29
CA LEU A 177 -8.51 4.32 -7.74
C LEU A 177 -7.19 3.69 -8.17
N ALA A 178 -7.24 2.82 -9.18
CA ALA A 178 -6.03 2.29 -9.82
C ALA A 178 -6.03 2.67 -11.31
N PHE A 179 -5.03 3.41 -11.75
CA PHE A 179 -4.81 3.80 -13.13
C PHE A 179 -3.76 2.86 -13.74
N LEU A 180 -4.19 2.00 -14.65
CA LEU A 180 -3.31 1.13 -15.43
C LEU A 180 -2.90 1.92 -16.68
N TYR A 181 -1.71 2.49 -16.63
CA TYR A 181 -1.17 3.38 -17.65
C TYR A 181 -0.41 2.60 -18.72
N ASN A 182 -0.77 2.84 -19.98
CA ASN A 182 -0.19 2.23 -21.17
C ASN A 182 -0.05 0.67 -21.14
N PRO A 183 -1.06 -0.10 -20.68
CA PRO A 183 -0.97 -1.56 -20.65
C PRO A 183 -0.91 -2.14 -22.06
N PRO A 184 0.04 -3.05 -22.37
CA PRO A 184 0.13 -3.66 -23.69
C PRO A 184 -1.07 -4.57 -23.96
N ARG A 185 -1.37 -4.84 -25.23
CA ARG A 185 -2.55 -5.66 -25.61
C ARG A 185 -2.58 -7.02 -24.90
N ILE A 186 -1.42 -7.65 -24.70
CA ILE A 186 -1.31 -8.94 -24.00
C ILE A 186 -1.78 -8.88 -22.53
N PHE A 187 -1.72 -7.71 -21.90
CA PHE A 187 -2.21 -7.51 -20.55
C PHE A 187 -3.72 -7.74 -20.43
N GLN A 188 -4.50 -7.59 -21.50
CA GLN A 188 -5.95 -7.82 -21.45
C GLN A 188 -6.31 -9.26 -21.06
N ALA A 189 -5.56 -10.25 -21.56
CA ALA A 189 -5.76 -11.65 -21.19
C ALA A 189 -5.43 -11.89 -19.71
N PHE A 190 -4.30 -11.34 -19.25
CA PHE A 190 -3.90 -11.38 -17.84
C PHE A 190 -4.95 -10.73 -16.93
N TRP A 191 -5.42 -9.53 -17.30
CA TRP A 191 -6.45 -8.81 -16.56
C TRP A 191 -7.76 -9.59 -16.47
N LYS A 192 -8.17 -10.26 -17.55
CA LYS A 192 -9.37 -11.11 -17.55
C LYS A 192 -9.26 -12.23 -16.50
N ALA A 193 -8.09 -12.84 -16.36
CA ALA A 193 -7.83 -13.85 -15.33
C ALA A 193 -7.79 -13.24 -13.92
N VAL A 194 -7.06 -12.13 -13.73
CA VAL A 194 -6.90 -11.49 -12.43
C VAL A 194 -8.20 -10.89 -11.89
N ARG A 195 -9.03 -10.31 -12.78
CA ARG A 195 -10.33 -9.71 -12.43
C ARG A 195 -11.27 -10.71 -11.75
N TYR A 196 -11.14 -12.02 -12.01
CA TYR A 196 -11.95 -13.04 -11.36
C TYR A 196 -11.74 -13.11 -9.84
N PHE A 197 -10.56 -12.69 -9.36
CA PHE A 197 -10.22 -12.67 -7.93
C PHE A 197 -10.57 -11.35 -7.24
N LEU A 198 -10.95 -10.32 -8.01
CA LEU A 198 -11.32 -9.02 -7.47
C LEU A 198 -12.80 -8.96 -7.12
N ASP A 199 -13.11 -8.37 -5.97
CA ASP A 199 -14.50 -8.03 -5.67
C ASP A 199 -15.03 -6.98 -6.68
N PRO A 200 -16.36 -6.93 -6.94
CA PRO A 200 -16.93 -6.02 -7.93
C PRO A 200 -16.63 -4.54 -7.68
N LYS A 201 -16.60 -4.10 -6.41
CA LYS A 201 -16.34 -2.70 -6.04
C LYS A 201 -14.90 -2.33 -6.37
N THR A 202 -13.95 -3.21 -6.07
CA THR A 202 -12.53 -3.04 -6.43
C THR A 202 -12.33 -3.04 -7.94
N SER A 203 -12.99 -3.93 -8.69
CA SER A 203 -12.86 -3.95 -10.16
C SER A 203 -13.33 -2.64 -10.81
N GLN A 204 -14.34 -1.97 -10.26
CA GLN A 204 -14.84 -0.68 -10.76
C GLN A 204 -13.86 0.49 -10.51
N LYS A 205 -12.99 0.38 -9.50
CA LYS A 205 -11.95 1.36 -9.17
C LYS A 205 -10.78 1.34 -10.16
N VAL A 206 -10.66 0.29 -10.97
CA VAL A 206 -9.60 0.15 -11.98
C VAL A 206 -9.95 0.89 -13.26
N LYS A 207 -9.02 1.73 -13.72
CA LYS A 207 -9.13 2.59 -14.90
C LYS A 207 -7.98 2.29 -15.85
N PHE A 208 -8.31 1.97 -17.10
CA PHE A 208 -7.32 1.81 -18.16
C PHE A 208 -7.03 3.17 -18.78
N VAL A 209 -5.76 3.51 -18.92
CA VAL A 209 -5.31 4.79 -19.47
C VAL A 209 -4.39 4.52 -20.66
N TYR A 210 -4.82 4.94 -21.85
CA TYR A 210 -4.04 4.85 -23.07
C TYR A 210 -3.60 6.25 -23.51
N PRO A 211 -2.29 6.59 -23.50
CA PRO A 211 -1.83 7.98 -23.66
C PRO A 211 -2.25 8.65 -24.97
N LYS A 212 -2.46 7.87 -26.03
CA LYS A 212 -2.88 8.35 -27.36
C LYS A 212 -4.40 8.49 -27.51
N ASN A 213 -5.18 8.07 -26.51
CA ASN A 213 -6.64 8.14 -26.51
C ASN A 213 -7.09 9.40 -25.76
N LYS A 214 -7.93 10.22 -26.41
CA LYS A 214 -8.39 11.51 -25.85
C LYS A 214 -9.16 11.34 -24.52
N ASP A 215 -10.03 10.34 -24.43
CA ASP A 215 -10.82 10.11 -23.20
C ASP A 215 -9.92 9.72 -22.02
N SER A 216 -8.84 8.97 -22.28
CA SER A 216 -7.83 8.61 -21.27
C SER A 216 -7.07 9.84 -20.77
N VAL A 217 -6.75 10.78 -21.66
CA VAL A 217 -6.10 12.05 -21.29
C VAL A 217 -7.04 12.90 -20.43
N GLU A 218 -8.31 13.04 -20.83
CA GLU A 218 -9.31 13.77 -20.04
C GLU A 218 -9.58 13.09 -18.68
N LEU A 219 -9.55 11.75 -18.63
CA LEU A 219 -9.64 11.00 -17.39
C LEU A 219 -8.49 11.33 -16.43
N MET A 220 -7.25 11.38 -16.93
CA MET A 220 -6.10 11.77 -16.11
C MET A 220 -6.24 13.21 -15.61
N LYS A 221 -6.62 14.17 -16.47
CA LYS A 221 -6.88 15.57 -16.08
C LYS A 221 -7.96 15.71 -15.01
N LYS A 222 -8.99 14.85 -15.06
CA LYS A 222 -10.07 14.84 -14.08
C LYS A 222 -9.61 14.45 -12.68
N PHE A 223 -8.60 13.58 -12.57
CA PHE A 223 -8.14 13.06 -11.27
C PHE A 223 -6.84 13.66 -10.80
N PHE A 224 -6.01 14.19 -11.69
CA PHE A 224 -4.71 14.76 -11.38
C PHE A 224 -4.61 16.21 -11.84
N ASP A 225 -3.85 16.99 -11.10
CA ASP A 225 -3.43 18.31 -11.53
C ASP A 225 -2.29 18.19 -12.54
N ILE A 226 -2.46 18.77 -13.72
CA ILE A 226 -1.55 18.59 -14.85
C ILE A 226 -0.21 19.29 -14.63
N ASP A 227 -0.21 20.37 -13.87
CA ASP A 227 1.02 21.09 -13.54
C ASP A 227 1.89 20.31 -12.54
N ASN A 228 1.27 19.42 -11.75
CA ASN A 228 1.95 18.55 -10.77
C ASN A 228 2.14 17.11 -11.24
N LEU A 229 1.40 16.66 -12.27
CA LEU A 229 1.53 15.33 -12.83
C LEU A 229 2.80 15.25 -13.70
N PRO A 230 3.59 14.17 -13.61
CA PRO A 230 4.75 13.99 -14.48
C PRO A 230 4.42 13.91 -15.96
N SER A 231 5.34 14.39 -16.80
CA SER A 231 5.22 14.38 -18.27
C SER A 231 5.07 12.98 -18.85
N GLU A 232 5.71 11.96 -18.27
CA GLU A 232 5.53 10.55 -18.62
C GLU A 232 4.07 10.06 -18.48
N PHE A 233 3.28 10.71 -17.62
CA PHE A 233 1.85 10.45 -17.39
C PHE A 233 0.93 11.48 -18.08
N GLY A 234 1.48 12.32 -18.96
CA GLY A 234 0.75 13.33 -19.71
C GLY A 234 0.58 14.68 -19.00
N GLY A 235 1.35 14.92 -17.93
CA GLY A 235 1.41 16.21 -17.24
C GLY A 235 2.55 17.11 -17.69
N LYS A 236 2.94 18.07 -16.85
CA LYS A 236 4.02 19.05 -17.11
C LYS A 236 5.18 18.98 -16.11
N ALA A 237 5.02 18.28 -15.00
CA ALA A 237 6.09 18.12 -14.02
C ALA A 237 7.16 17.14 -14.51
N THR A 238 8.33 17.20 -13.89
CA THR A 238 9.37 16.17 -14.03
C THR A 238 9.23 15.18 -12.88
N LEU A 239 9.27 13.88 -13.17
CA LEU A 239 9.49 12.88 -12.14
C LEU A 239 10.96 12.50 -12.13
N GLU A 240 11.63 12.78 -11.04
CA GLU A 240 12.97 12.26 -10.76
C GLU A 240 12.86 11.29 -9.59
N TYR A 241 13.23 10.04 -9.83
CA TYR A 241 13.37 9.07 -8.74
C TYR A 241 14.76 9.23 -8.13
N ASP A 242 14.81 9.88 -6.98
CA ASP A 242 15.99 9.92 -6.13
C ASP A 242 15.92 8.78 -5.11
N HIS A 243 16.78 7.78 -5.28
CA HIS A 243 16.83 6.61 -4.41
C HIS A 243 17.31 6.95 -2.99
N GLU A 244 18.20 7.93 -2.85
CA GLU A 244 18.73 8.34 -1.55
C GLU A 244 17.65 9.09 -0.75
N GLU A 245 16.97 10.04 -1.39
CA GLU A 245 15.86 10.76 -0.78
C GLU A 245 14.70 9.81 -0.44
N PHE A 246 14.36 8.89 -1.35
CA PHE A 246 13.36 7.87 -1.08
C PHE A 246 13.75 7.01 0.14
N SER A 247 15.01 6.55 0.20
CA SER A 247 15.52 5.77 1.33
C SER A 247 15.47 6.54 2.65
N ARG A 248 15.80 7.83 2.62
CA ARG A 248 15.71 8.73 3.78
C ARG A 248 14.27 8.83 4.30
N LEU A 249 13.30 9.07 3.42
CA LEU A 249 11.88 9.13 3.77
C LEU A 249 11.37 7.79 4.32
N MET A 250 11.78 6.66 3.75
CA MET A 250 11.42 5.33 4.25
C MET A 250 11.97 5.06 5.66
N ALA A 251 13.18 5.56 5.97
CA ALA A 251 13.78 5.46 7.30
C ALA A 251 13.06 6.37 8.32
N GLU A 252 12.64 7.58 7.93
CA GLU A 252 11.80 8.42 8.81
C GLU A 252 10.46 7.75 9.12
N ASP A 253 9.86 7.12 8.12
CA ASP A 253 8.63 6.36 8.26
C ASP A 253 8.79 5.16 9.20
N ASP A 254 9.96 4.51 9.23
CA ASP A 254 10.28 3.51 10.25
C ASP A 254 10.27 4.09 11.65
N VAL A 255 10.86 5.28 11.85
CA VAL A 255 10.89 5.94 13.15
C VAL A 255 9.48 6.31 13.60
N LYS A 256 8.66 6.85 12.69
CA LYS A 256 7.24 7.17 12.95
C LYS A 256 6.45 5.92 13.31
N THR A 257 6.60 4.85 12.53
CA THR A 257 5.96 3.55 12.74
C THR A 257 6.37 2.96 14.09
N ALA A 258 7.67 2.98 14.42
CA ALA A 258 8.18 2.48 15.68
C ALA A 258 7.66 3.26 16.89
N LYS A 259 7.65 4.59 16.80
CA LYS A 259 7.06 5.44 17.82
C LYS A 259 5.57 5.17 17.99
N PHE A 260 4.83 4.99 16.89
CA PHE A 260 3.41 4.68 16.95
C PHE A 260 3.18 3.31 17.58
N TRP A 261 3.86 2.25 17.18
CA TRP A 261 3.61 0.91 17.72
C TRP A 261 4.28 0.60 19.06
N GLY A 262 5.12 1.51 19.56
CA GLY A 262 5.84 1.35 20.82
C GLY A 262 6.97 0.33 20.73
N PHE A 263 7.68 0.27 19.59
CA PHE A 263 8.92 -0.51 19.50
C PHE A 263 10.05 0.27 20.18
N ASP A 264 10.77 -0.37 21.11
CA ASP A 264 11.93 0.25 21.75
C ASP A 264 12.96 0.66 20.69
N LYS A 265 13.40 1.92 20.75
CA LYS A 265 14.42 2.46 19.86
C LYS A 265 15.75 1.76 20.17
N LYS A 266 16.14 0.79 19.36
CA LYS A 266 17.56 0.64 19.01
C LYS A 266 17.78 1.43 17.73
N PRO A 267 18.35 2.65 17.79
CA PRO A 267 18.75 3.35 16.58
C PRO A 267 19.81 2.50 15.88
N CYS A 268 19.58 2.14 14.62
CA CYS A 268 20.68 1.70 13.76
C CYS A 268 21.56 2.92 13.54
N GLN A 269 22.73 2.96 14.18
CA GLN A 269 23.74 3.97 13.89
C GLN A 269 24.25 3.72 12.48
N ILE A 270 23.93 4.63 11.56
CA ILE A 270 24.68 4.74 10.31
C ILE A 270 25.99 5.43 10.70
N THR A 271 27.03 4.64 10.97
CA THR A 271 28.39 5.15 11.09
C THR A 271 28.91 5.46 9.69
N ASN A 272 28.83 6.72 9.29
CA ASN A 272 29.72 7.26 8.26
C ASN A 272 31.12 7.36 8.87
N GLY A 273 31.99 6.40 8.56
CA GLY A 273 33.38 6.41 9.00
C GLY A 273 34.15 5.25 8.40
N GLN A 274 35.06 5.55 7.48
CA GLN A 274 36.02 4.64 6.88
C GLN A 274 36.70 3.74 7.93
N HIS A 275 36.56 2.43 7.82
CA HIS A 275 37.53 1.49 8.40
C HIS A 275 37.84 0.38 7.40
N GLY A 276 39.14 0.15 7.23
CA GLY A 276 39.75 -0.67 6.20
C GLY A 276 39.43 -2.15 6.33
N ALA A 277 39.78 -2.88 5.27
CA ALA A 277 39.64 -4.32 5.16
C ALA A 277 40.12 -5.04 6.44
N GLU A 278 39.19 -5.73 7.09
CA GLU A 278 39.51 -6.69 8.14
C GLU A 278 40.07 -7.94 7.45
N VAL A 279 41.39 -8.09 7.54
CA VAL A 279 42.13 -9.24 7.03
C VAL A 279 41.73 -10.47 7.85
N ALA A 280 41.30 -11.54 7.17
CA ALA A 280 40.96 -12.80 7.78
C ALA A 280 42.14 -13.34 8.63
N PRO A 281 41.90 -13.84 9.86
CA PRO A 281 42.97 -14.40 10.68
C PRO A 281 43.51 -15.70 10.06
N GLU A 282 44.83 -15.85 10.04
CA GLU A 282 45.52 -17.05 9.53
C GLU A 282 45.13 -18.32 10.32
N PRO A 283 45.07 -19.49 9.66
CA PRO A 283 44.76 -20.75 10.32
C PRO A 283 45.90 -21.23 11.23
N ILE A 284 45.53 -21.63 12.45
CA ILE A 284 46.44 -22.16 13.48
C ILE A 284 46.98 -23.54 13.04
N PRO A 285 48.28 -23.82 13.15
CA PRO A 285 48.85 -25.13 12.81
C PRO A 285 48.42 -26.21 13.80
N VAL A 286 47.91 -27.34 13.28
CA VAL A 286 47.62 -28.54 14.05
C VAL A 286 48.94 -29.21 14.45
N ALA A 287 49.22 -29.29 15.75
CA ALA A 287 50.34 -30.04 16.29
C ALA A 287 50.15 -31.54 16.06
N ARG A 288 51.21 -32.22 15.58
CA ARG A 288 51.25 -33.68 15.42
C ARG A 288 51.26 -34.37 16.78
N PRO A 289 50.61 -35.54 16.94
CA PRO A 289 50.76 -36.33 18.15
C PRO A 289 52.16 -36.96 18.19
N VAL A 290 52.77 -36.93 19.36
CA VAL A 290 54.04 -37.60 19.65
C VAL A 290 53.75 -38.98 20.23
N ASN A 291 54.22 -40.00 19.50
CA ASN A 291 54.35 -41.43 19.79
C ASN A 291 53.07 -42.27 19.87
#